data_AF-A0A0T6A1P4-F1
#
_entry.id   AF-A0A0T6A1P4-F1
#
_cell.length_a   1.000
_cell.length_b   1.000
_cell.length_c   1.000
_cell.angle_alpha   90.00
_cell.angle_beta   90.00
_cell.angle_gamma   90.00
#
_symmetry.space_group_name_H-M   'P 1'
#
loop_
_entity.id
_entity.type
_entity.pdbx_description
1 polymer ?
#
loop_
_entity_poly.entity_id
_entity_poly.type
_entity_poly.pdbx_seq_one_letter_code
_entity_poly.pdbx_strand_id
1 'polypeptide(L)'
;MRILKFFALALGILLGTVLRAAEAPVQAKRFPPLGMLPPVPVPRDNPMSDAKVALGKLLFFDPRLSGDVSTSCAACHDPKLGWGTDQPISRGYPGAEHWRNSQTVLNSAYYAKLFWAGEVTSLESQAAAAATGNVAGNGDPIMMEERLRQVPEYVRRFKEVFGIERP
;
A
#
# COMPACT_ATOMS: atom_id res chain seq x y z
N MET A 1 52.86 26.57 -38.38
CA MET A 1 51.71 27.01 -37.54
C MET A 1 50.49 26.06 -37.51
N ARG A 2 50.43 24.97 -38.31
CA ARG A 2 49.29 24.03 -38.29
C ARG A 2 49.46 22.79 -37.40
N ILE A 3 50.67 22.48 -36.94
CA ILE A 3 50.96 21.28 -36.13
C ILE A 3 50.67 21.51 -34.63
N LEU A 4 50.79 22.75 -34.13
CA LEU A 4 50.51 23.07 -32.72
C LEU A 4 49.02 23.02 -32.33
N LYS A 5 48.09 23.10 -33.31
CA LYS A 5 46.65 23.09 -33.05
C LYS A 5 46.05 21.68 -32.87
N PHE A 6 46.76 20.64 -33.31
CA PHE A 6 46.30 19.25 -33.15
C PHE A 6 46.63 18.67 -31.76
N PHE A 7 47.72 19.14 -31.13
CA PHE A 7 48.09 18.69 -29.78
C PHE A 7 47.17 19.24 -28.68
N ALA A 8 46.62 20.45 -28.86
CA ALA A 8 45.70 21.04 -27.88
C ALA A 8 44.32 20.35 -27.86
N LEU A 9 43.87 19.79 -29.00
CA LEU A 9 42.58 19.11 -29.10
C LEU A 9 42.61 17.68 -28.52
N ALA A 10 43.74 16.96 -28.71
CA ALA A 10 43.91 15.62 -28.14
C ALA A 10 44.01 15.63 -26.60
N LEU A 11 44.66 16.65 -26.02
CA LEU A 11 44.79 16.80 -24.57
C LEU A 11 43.45 17.17 -23.89
N GLY A 12 42.63 17.99 -24.54
CA GLY A 12 41.29 18.36 -24.05
C GLY A 12 40.29 17.19 -24.05
N ILE A 13 40.38 16.31 -25.05
CA ILE A 13 39.52 15.10 -25.13
C ILE A 13 39.94 14.07 -24.07
N LEU A 14 41.26 13.88 -23.85
CA LEU A 14 41.77 13.00 -22.79
C LEU A 14 41.40 13.50 -21.39
N LEU A 15 41.45 14.82 -21.13
CA LEU A 15 41.10 15.38 -19.82
C LEU A 15 39.58 15.30 -19.52
N GLY A 16 38.73 15.45 -20.54
CA GLY A 16 37.27 15.32 -20.40
C GLY A 16 36.80 13.89 -20.14
N THR A 17 37.49 12.87 -20.69
CA THR A 17 37.16 11.46 -20.46
C THR A 17 37.59 10.95 -19.08
N VAL A 18 38.67 11.48 -18.50
CA VAL A 18 39.14 11.07 -17.17
C VAL A 18 38.23 11.61 -16.05
N LEU A 19 37.62 12.79 -16.23
CA LEU A 19 36.67 13.34 -15.24
C LEU A 19 35.37 12.52 -15.13
N ARG A 20 34.90 11.92 -16.23
CA ARG A 20 33.61 11.22 -16.29
C ARG A 20 33.65 9.79 -15.71
N ALA A 21 34.83 9.16 -15.68
CA ALA A 21 35.02 7.83 -15.09
C ALA A 21 35.03 7.85 -13.55
N ALA A 22 35.38 8.98 -12.93
CA ALA A 22 35.46 9.12 -11.47
C ALA A 22 34.09 9.35 -10.79
N GLU A 23 33.05 9.76 -11.53
CA GLU A 23 31.72 10.05 -10.97
C GLU A 23 30.88 8.79 -10.68
N ALA A 24 30.99 7.75 -11.53
CA ALA A 24 30.21 6.52 -11.41
C ALA A 24 30.39 5.75 -10.08
N PRO A 25 31.61 5.51 -9.56
CA PRO A 25 31.77 4.78 -8.29
C PRO A 25 31.39 5.60 -7.05
N VAL A 26 31.36 6.94 -7.14
CA VAL A 26 30.95 7.83 -6.04
C VAL A 26 29.43 7.89 -5.93
N GLN A 27 28.70 7.87 -7.04
CA GLN A 27 27.23 7.85 -7.04
C GLN A 27 26.64 6.56 -6.48
N ALA A 28 27.22 5.39 -6.79
CA ALA A 28 26.75 4.10 -6.27
C ALA A 28 26.90 3.97 -4.74
N LYS A 29 27.89 4.65 -4.13
CA LYS A 29 28.04 4.73 -2.67
C LYS A 29 27.04 5.68 -2.02
N ARG A 30 26.61 6.72 -2.74
CA ARG A 30 25.67 7.74 -2.23
C ARG A 30 24.21 7.28 -2.30
N PHE A 31 23.87 6.47 -3.31
CA PHE A 31 22.56 5.86 -3.46
C PHE A 31 22.77 4.38 -3.77
N PRO A 32 22.75 3.50 -2.74
CA PRO A 32 22.86 2.08 -3.00
C PRO A 32 21.74 1.63 -3.96
N PRO A 33 22.02 0.68 -4.86
CA PRO A 33 21.00 0.15 -5.75
C PRO A 33 19.83 -0.40 -4.95
N LEU A 34 18.61 -0.29 -5.49
CA LEU A 34 17.43 -0.86 -4.88
C LEU A 34 17.64 -2.37 -4.69
N GLY A 35 17.63 -2.81 -3.44
CA GLY A 35 17.75 -4.21 -3.06
C GLY A 35 16.39 -4.91 -2.97
N MET A 36 16.42 -6.19 -2.60
CA MET A 36 15.20 -6.90 -2.23
C MET A 36 14.58 -6.27 -0.98
N LEU A 37 13.25 -6.27 -0.92
CA LEU A 37 12.56 -5.85 0.30
C LEU A 37 12.95 -6.78 1.46
N PRO A 38 13.12 -6.24 2.68
CA PRO A 38 13.37 -7.05 3.86
C PRO A 38 12.15 -7.91 4.19
N PRO A 39 12.23 -8.84 5.16
CA PRO A 39 11.05 -9.51 5.70
C PRO A 39 9.95 -8.50 6.07
N VAL A 40 8.69 -8.85 5.79
CA VAL A 40 7.53 -7.99 6.09
C VAL A 40 7.54 -7.67 7.59
N PRO A 41 7.45 -6.39 7.98
CA PRO A 41 7.34 -6.04 9.39
C PRO A 41 6.00 -6.53 9.96
N VAL A 42 6.05 -7.26 11.07
CA VAL A 42 4.87 -7.78 11.77
C VAL A 42 4.75 -7.08 13.12
N PRO A 43 3.66 -6.34 13.39
CA PRO A 43 3.44 -5.71 14.68
C PRO A 43 3.37 -6.75 15.82
N ARG A 44 3.94 -6.43 16.98
CA ARG A 44 3.99 -7.35 18.13
C ARG A 44 2.61 -7.59 18.75
N ASP A 45 1.78 -6.56 18.71
CA ASP A 45 0.38 -6.54 19.18
C ASP A 45 -0.60 -7.15 18.17
N ASN A 46 -0.18 -7.36 16.92
CA ASN A 46 -0.96 -8.03 15.90
C ASN A 46 -0.16 -9.11 15.14
N PRO A 47 0.22 -10.21 15.82
CA PRO A 47 0.97 -11.28 15.18
C PRO A 47 0.17 -11.96 14.07
N MET A 48 0.85 -12.34 12.99
CA MET A 48 0.24 -13.08 11.88
C MET A 48 0.07 -14.57 12.22
N SER A 49 -1.01 -15.16 11.71
CA SER A 49 -1.24 -16.60 11.65
C SER A 49 -2.02 -16.92 10.36
N ASP A 50 -1.93 -18.15 9.86
CA ASP A 50 -2.64 -18.55 8.64
C ASP A 50 -4.15 -18.36 8.77
N ALA A 51 -4.71 -18.66 9.95
CA ALA A 51 -6.13 -18.45 10.25
C ALA A 51 -6.50 -16.96 10.20
N LYS A 52 -5.66 -16.07 10.76
CA LYS A 52 -5.88 -14.62 10.73
C LYS A 52 -5.77 -14.06 9.30
N VAL A 53 -4.79 -14.54 8.52
CA VAL A 53 -4.64 -14.18 7.10
C VAL A 53 -5.87 -14.62 6.29
N ALA A 54 -6.37 -15.83 6.52
CA ALA A 54 -7.58 -16.33 5.86
C ALA A 54 -8.81 -15.51 6.23
N LEU A 55 -8.99 -15.14 7.51
CA LEU A 55 -10.09 -14.27 7.96
C LEU A 55 -9.98 -12.87 7.35
N GLY A 56 -8.80 -12.24 7.39
CA GLY A 56 -8.55 -10.94 6.78
C GLY A 56 -8.82 -10.94 5.27
N LYS A 57 -8.45 -12.03 4.56
CA LYS A 57 -8.78 -12.20 3.15
C LYS A 57 -10.29 -12.23 2.92
N LEU A 58 -11.06 -12.95 3.73
CA LEU A 58 -12.52 -12.94 3.60
C LEU A 58 -13.06 -11.53 3.74
N LEU A 59 -12.70 -10.82 4.81
CA LEU A 59 -13.14 -9.45 5.09
C LEU A 59 -12.77 -8.47 3.96
N PHE A 60 -11.57 -8.58 3.39
CA PHE A 60 -11.09 -7.68 2.32
C PHE A 60 -11.97 -7.70 1.06
N PHE A 61 -12.55 -8.87 0.74
CA PHE A 61 -13.40 -9.04 -0.44
C PHE A 61 -14.90 -8.98 -0.10
N ASP A 62 -15.26 -8.76 1.17
CA ASP A 62 -16.64 -8.82 1.63
C ASP A 62 -17.30 -7.44 1.64
N PRO A 63 -18.35 -7.20 0.84
CA PRO A 63 -18.98 -5.89 0.80
C PRO A 63 -19.83 -5.58 2.03
N ARG A 64 -20.14 -6.56 2.90
CA ARG A 64 -20.98 -6.37 4.10
C ARG A 64 -20.44 -5.35 5.10
N LEU A 65 -19.16 -5.01 4.99
CA LEU A 65 -18.53 -3.98 5.80
C LEU A 65 -18.88 -2.55 5.37
N SER A 66 -19.30 -2.33 4.11
CA SER A 66 -19.73 -1.00 3.65
C SER A 66 -21.13 -0.63 4.13
N GLY A 67 -21.44 0.67 4.15
CA GLY A 67 -22.74 1.21 4.59
C GLY A 67 -23.98 0.50 4.02
N ASP A 68 -24.01 0.23 2.72
CA ASP A 68 -25.11 -0.39 1.97
C ASP A 68 -24.82 -1.83 1.52
N VAL A 69 -23.74 -2.43 1.99
CA VAL A 69 -23.40 -3.83 1.66
C VAL A 69 -23.04 -4.03 0.18
N SER A 70 -22.64 -2.97 -0.54
CA SER A 70 -22.32 -3.05 -1.98
C SER A 70 -20.82 -3.04 -2.30
N THR A 71 -19.98 -2.50 -1.42
CA THR A 71 -18.59 -2.15 -1.70
C THR A 71 -17.64 -2.84 -0.73
N SER A 72 -16.63 -3.55 -1.25
CA SER A 72 -15.55 -4.16 -0.44
C SER A 72 -14.24 -3.38 -0.60
N CYS A 73 -13.22 -3.69 0.20
CA CYS A 73 -11.88 -3.11 0.03
C CYS A 73 -11.35 -3.34 -1.39
N ALA A 74 -11.58 -4.55 -1.93
CA ALA A 74 -11.16 -4.95 -3.27
C ALA A 74 -11.82 -4.16 -4.41
N ALA A 75 -12.94 -3.45 -4.17
CA ALA A 75 -13.58 -2.64 -5.19
C ALA A 75 -12.74 -1.40 -5.54
N CYS A 76 -12.04 -0.82 -4.56
CA CYS A 76 -11.14 0.31 -4.75
C CYS A 76 -9.65 -0.10 -4.87
N HIS A 77 -9.33 -1.31 -4.42
CA HIS A 77 -8.00 -1.91 -4.47
C HIS A 77 -8.04 -3.18 -5.34
N ASP A 78 -8.34 -3.01 -6.63
CA ASP A 78 -8.65 -4.11 -7.54
C ASP A 78 -7.38 -4.93 -7.87
N PRO A 79 -7.36 -6.25 -7.59
CA PRO A 79 -6.22 -7.11 -7.92
C PRO A 79 -5.82 -7.07 -9.41
N LYS A 80 -6.76 -6.81 -10.33
CA LYS A 80 -6.51 -6.72 -11.77
C LYS A 80 -5.82 -5.41 -12.17
N LEU A 81 -5.91 -4.38 -11.31
CA LEU A 81 -5.34 -3.05 -11.52
C LEU A 81 -4.14 -2.81 -10.60
N GLY A 82 -3.43 -3.88 -10.21
CA GLY A 82 -2.28 -3.77 -9.31
C GLY A 82 -2.67 -3.39 -7.88
N TRP A 83 -3.86 -3.79 -7.45
CA TRP A 83 -4.42 -3.53 -6.12
C TRP A 83 -4.67 -2.05 -5.80
N GLY A 84 -4.90 -1.24 -6.83
CA GLY A 84 -5.35 0.15 -6.72
C GLY A 84 -6.49 0.41 -7.70
N THR A 85 -6.50 1.62 -8.26
CA THR A 85 -7.43 2.00 -9.34
C THR A 85 -6.69 2.56 -10.54
N ASP A 86 -7.25 2.41 -11.73
CA ASP A 86 -6.74 2.95 -12.99
C ASP A 86 -7.24 4.39 -13.26
N GLN A 87 -8.11 4.92 -12.39
CA GLN A 87 -8.66 6.26 -12.50
C GLN A 87 -7.79 7.29 -11.76
N PRO A 88 -7.70 8.55 -12.25
CA PRO A 88 -7.00 9.63 -11.53
C PRO A 88 -7.58 9.92 -10.15
N ILE A 89 -8.89 9.66 -9.99
CA ILE A 89 -9.66 9.85 -8.75
C ILE A 89 -10.48 8.59 -8.52
N SER A 90 -10.52 8.11 -7.28
CA SER A 90 -11.28 6.93 -6.94
C SER A 90 -12.77 7.21 -6.86
N ARG A 91 -13.55 6.22 -7.31
CA ARG A 91 -14.94 6.09 -6.87
C ARG A 91 -14.95 5.81 -5.37
N GLY A 92 -15.89 6.41 -4.67
CA GLY A 92 -16.14 6.12 -3.27
C GLY A 92 -17.20 5.03 -3.11
N TYR A 93 -17.74 4.96 -1.90
CA TYR A 93 -19.06 4.38 -1.62
C TYR A 93 -20.12 4.84 -2.64
N PRO A 94 -21.17 4.05 -2.96
CA PRO A 94 -22.11 4.42 -4.02
C PRO A 94 -22.69 5.82 -3.85
N GLY A 95 -22.63 6.58 -4.96
CA GLY A 95 -23.03 7.99 -4.99
C GLY A 95 -21.97 8.98 -4.51
N ALA A 96 -20.79 8.50 -4.08
CA ALA A 96 -19.67 9.33 -3.67
C ALA A 96 -18.45 9.18 -4.62
N GLU A 97 -17.67 10.24 -4.70
CA GLU A 97 -16.38 10.28 -5.38
C GLU A 97 -15.33 10.80 -4.40
N HIS A 98 -14.15 10.22 -4.41
CA HIS A 98 -13.03 10.71 -3.60
C HIS A 98 -12.41 11.96 -4.23
N TRP A 99 -11.45 12.59 -3.56
CA TRP A 99 -10.61 13.67 -4.13
C TRP A 99 -9.17 13.21 -4.40
N ARG A 100 -8.93 11.89 -4.32
CA ARG A 100 -7.64 11.22 -4.49
C ARG A 100 -7.83 9.86 -5.16
N ASN A 101 -6.75 9.37 -5.78
CA ASN A 101 -6.63 8.01 -6.27
C ASN A 101 -6.46 7.01 -5.10
N SER A 102 -6.93 5.78 -5.26
CA SER A 102 -6.73 4.69 -4.29
C SER A 102 -5.35 4.10 -4.49
N GLN A 103 -4.49 4.33 -3.51
CA GLN A 103 -3.12 3.80 -3.50
C GLN A 103 -3.13 2.27 -3.57
N THR A 104 -2.12 1.68 -4.20
CA THR A 104 -1.96 0.22 -4.15
C THR A 104 -1.77 -0.26 -2.72
N VAL A 105 -2.38 -1.40 -2.36
CA VAL A 105 -2.07 -2.08 -1.09
C VAL A 105 -0.85 -2.99 -1.19
N LEU A 106 -0.27 -3.17 -2.36
CA LEU A 106 0.98 -3.92 -2.50
C LEU A 106 2.09 -3.23 -1.72
N ASN A 107 2.81 -4.01 -0.90
CA ASN A 107 3.92 -3.54 -0.06
C ASN A 107 3.55 -2.46 0.97
N SER A 108 2.26 -2.22 1.24
CA SER A 108 1.82 -1.20 2.19
C SER A 108 2.33 -1.44 3.62
N ALA A 109 2.59 -2.69 3.98
CA ALA A 109 3.19 -3.08 5.26
C ALA A 109 4.56 -2.43 5.52
N TYR A 110 5.29 -2.00 4.48
CA TYR A 110 6.58 -1.35 4.63
C TYR A 110 6.48 0.18 4.82
N TYR A 111 5.29 0.76 4.70
CA TYR A 111 5.11 2.21 4.83
C TYR A 111 5.00 2.64 6.30
N ALA A 112 5.76 3.67 6.67
CA ALA A 112 5.69 4.28 8.00
C ALA A 112 4.57 5.34 8.14
N LYS A 113 4.06 5.83 6.99
CA LYS A 113 2.98 6.80 6.89
C LYS A 113 2.03 6.34 5.80
N LEU A 114 0.75 6.32 6.13
CA LEU A 114 -0.33 5.77 5.30
C LEU A 114 -1.35 6.86 4.98
N PHE A 115 -2.18 6.61 3.97
CA PHE A 115 -2.94 7.63 3.23
C PHE A 115 -2.05 8.67 2.52
N TRP A 116 -2.65 9.49 1.66
CA TRP A 116 -1.92 10.45 0.84
C TRP A 116 -1.22 11.54 1.64
N ALA A 117 -1.78 11.99 2.76
CA ALA A 117 -1.14 13.01 3.59
C ALA A 117 -0.37 12.42 4.79
N GLY A 118 -0.32 11.09 4.91
CA GLY A 118 0.42 10.43 5.97
C GLY A 118 -0.23 10.56 7.34
N GLU A 119 -1.57 10.69 7.40
CA GLU A 119 -2.30 10.98 8.64
C GLU A 119 -2.25 9.84 9.67
N VAL A 120 -2.02 8.61 9.22
CA VAL A 120 -1.99 7.43 10.08
C VAL A 120 -0.71 6.63 9.88
N THR A 121 -0.31 5.87 10.91
CA THR A 121 1.01 5.22 11.00
C THR A 121 0.92 3.70 11.14
N SER A 122 -0.28 3.11 11.10
CA SER A 122 -0.48 1.66 11.14
C SER A 122 -1.58 1.22 10.18
N LEU A 123 -1.47 -0.02 9.67
CA LEU A 123 -2.48 -0.60 8.79
C LEU A 123 -3.80 -0.82 9.53
N GLU A 124 -3.74 -1.13 10.83
CA GLU A 124 -4.89 -1.33 11.71
C GLU A 124 -5.72 -0.04 11.82
N SER A 125 -5.06 1.11 11.99
CA SER A 125 -5.75 2.41 12.03
C SER A 125 -6.23 2.85 10.65
N GLN A 126 -5.43 2.61 9.60
CA GLN A 126 -5.83 2.92 8.23
C GLN A 126 -7.07 2.14 7.79
N ALA A 127 -7.11 0.83 8.04
CA ALA A 127 -8.24 -0.02 7.66
C ALA A 127 -9.53 0.39 8.37
N ALA A 128 -9.47 0.65 9.68
CA ALA A 128 -10.62 1.12 10.44
C ALA A 128 -11.15 2.48 9.95
N ALA A 129 -10.24 3.42 9.67
CA ALA A 129 -10.60 4.74 9.14
C ALA A 129 -11.18 4.66 7.72
N ALA A 130 -10.64 3.79 6.86
CA ALA A 130 -11.16 3.60 5.50
C ALA A 130 -12.54 2.92 5.50
N ALA A 131 -12.76 1.93 6.37
CA ALA A 131 -14.03 1.22 6.48
C ALA A 131 -15.17 2.13 6.95
N THR A 132 -14.89 3.04 7.88
CA THR A 132 -15.89 3.95 8.47
C THR A 132 -15.98 5.32 7.79
N GLY A 133 -14.99 5.70 6.98
CA GLY A 133 -14.96 7.00 6.30
C GLY A 133 -16.13 7.19 5.33
N ASN A 134 -16.83 8.32 5.46
CA ASN A 134 -18.07 8.63 4.73
C ASN A 134 -17.99 8.50 3.19
N VAL A 135 -16.82 8.75 2.61
CA VAL A 135 -16.60 8.67 1.16
C VAL A 135 -16.04 7.30 0.75
N ALA A 136 -15.36 6.59 1.65
CA ALA A 136 -14.72 5.32 1.37
C ALA A 136 -15.69 4.16 1.62
N GLY A 137 -15.71 3.57 2.81
CA GLY A 137 -16.62 2.47 3.15
C GLY A 137 -17.99 2.91 3.65
N ASN A 138 -18.10 4.12 4.22
CA ASN A 138 -19.31 4.67 4.85
C ASN A 138 -20.00 3.67 5.81
N GLY A 139 -19.23 2.80 6.46
CA GLY A 139 -19.77 1.75 7.30
C GLY A 139 -19.90 2.20 8.75
N ASP A 140 -21.02 1.84 9.37
CA ASP A 140 -21.22 1.98 10.81
C ASP A 140 -20.65 0.74 11.53
N PRO A 141 -19.73 0.89 12.50
CA PRO A 141 -19.10 -0.25 13.17
C PRO A 141 -20.08 -1.24 13.82
N ILE A 142 -21.17 -0.74 14.41
CA ILE A 142 -22.17 -1.60 15.05
C ILE A 142 -22.89 -2.42 13.98
N MET A 143 -23.27 -1.78 12.87
CA MET A 143 -23.88 -2.48 11.75
C MET A 143 -22.94 -3.49 11.10
N MET A 144 -21.64 -3.20 11.00
CA MET A 144 -20.64 -4.17 10.51
C MET A 144 -20.62 -5.41 11.41
N GLU A 145 -20.46 -5.23 12.73
CA GLU A 145 -20.45 -6.34 13.70
C GLU A 145 -21.73 -7.16 13.61
N GLU A 146 -22.90 -6.51 13.65
CA GLU A 146 -24.18 -7.22 13.61
C GLU A 146 -24.37 -8.03 12.31
N ARG A 147 -23.90 -7.51 11.17
CA ARG A 147 -23.92 -8.26 9.89
C ARG A 147 -22.99 -9.47 9.93
N LEU A 148 -21.77 -9.32 10.48
CA LEU A 148 -20.85 -10.44 10.61
C LEU A 148 -21.39 -11.50 11.57
N ARG A 149 -22.10 -11.10 12.63
CA ARG A 149 -22.78 -12.02 13.57
C ARG A 149 -23.87 -12.86 12.93
N GLN A 150 -24.51 -12.41 11.86
CA GLN A 150 -25.49 -13.21 11.12
C GLN A 150 -24.86 -14.32 10.26
N VAL A 151 -23.52 -14.38 10.18
CA VAL A 151 -22.81 -15.35 9.35
C VAL A 151 -22.04 -16.33 10.25
N PRO A 152 -22.49 -17.59 10.38
CA PRO A 152 -21.85 -18.58 11.26
C PRO A 152 -20.35 -18.80 10.99
N GLU A 153 -19.95 -18.65 9.72
CA GLU A 153 -18.54 -18.72 9.30
C GLU A 153 -17.67 -17.66 9.98
N TYR A 154 -18.15 -16.41 10.08
CA TYR A 154 -17.41 -15.33 10.73
C TYR A 154 -17.33 -15.55 12.23
N VAL A 155 -18.45 -15.88 12.89
CA VAL A 155 -18.45 -16.19 14.33
C VAL A 155 -17.42 -17.26 14.67
N ARG A 156 -17.39 -18.36 13.89
CA ARG A 156 -16.42 -19.44 14.09
C ARG A 156 -14.97 -18.97 13.92
N ARG A 157 -14.68 -18.20 12.85
CA ARG A 157 -13.32 -17.73 12.55
C ARG A 157 -12.81 -16.67 13.53
N PHE A 158 -13.67 -15.75 13.98
CA PHE A 158 -13.30 -14.77 15.00
C PHE A 158 -13.03 -15.46 16.34
N LYS A 159 -13.82 -16.48 16.71
CA LYS A 159 -13.53 -17.33 17.87
C LYS A 159 -12.21 -18.08 17.76
N GLU A 160 -11.92 -18.65 16.59
CA GLU A 160 -10.65 -19.35 16.33
C GLU A 160 -9.44 -18.40 16.40
N VAL A 161 -9.54 -17.21 15.80
CA VAL A 161 -8.41 -16.28 15.66
C VAL A 161 -8.18 -15.44 16.92
N PHE A 162 -9.25 -15.00 17.58
CA PHE A 162 -9.18 -14.02 18.68
C PHE A 162 -9.75 -14.55 20.00
N GLY A 163 -10.35 -15.74 20.03
CA GLY A 163 -10.95 -16.30 21.25
C GLY A 163 -12.23 -15.61 21.71
N ILE A 164 -12.89 -14.85 20.82
CA ILE A 164 -14.09 -14.06 21.13
C ILE A 164 -15.36 -14.73 20.56
N GLU A 165 -16.48 -14.59 21.25
CA GLU A 165 -17.78 -15.14 20.80
C GLU A 165 -18.49 -14.25 19.77
N ARG A 166 -18.04 -13.00 19.60
CA ARG A 166 -18.62 -12.02 18.70
C ARG A 166 -17.53 -11.40 17.81
N PRO A 167 -17.70 -11.41 16.49
CA PRO A 167 -16.84 -10.71 15.53
C PRO A 167 -16.61 -9.23 15.85
#